data_AF-A0A2V9UGH8-F1
#
_entry.id   AF-A0A2V9UGH8-F1
#
_cell.length_a   1.000
_cell.length_b   1.000
_cell.length_c   1.000
_cell.angle_alpha   90.00
_cell.angle_beta   90.00
_cell.angle_gamma   90.00
#
_symmetry.space_group_name_H-M   'P 1'
#
loop_
_entity.id
_entity.type
_entity.pdbx_description
1 polymer ?
#
loop_
_entity_poly.entity_id
_entity_poly.type
_entity_poly.pdbx_seq_one_letter_code
_entity_poly.pdbx_strand_id
1 'polypeptide(L)'
;MLGVYLLQCLWLVRIRTLHISGPDSDQAVRIQMGLQQWKHGTVAGTPESIPSETATGEPSAARSGQLRVRDRYDQDRSPFYYLIAAAPFLIRPASWTTGLPFWHVLAVAPYLFFGVMLGGSLWYVARRLYGNAGGYIALLLYCFSPAMIAGVAGMQSLGEMGAVWGAFGAIWTAIAVAHTLYAPREVVLWNWRRIFLLGLSLSLAAGNQFSLGVLAPVALLLMLWVAPVRKGAVVVIWGAACGVALVILFAAYFFHQSLFWQGMIHARWLDFEPRALAASVAYRHNLEAIFRGSPSLILTLPVALVVFASWKRARYFGNIAPLGIALILIVLAVAAPGFPGEGFQLTALVFLFVFIAGVFADLLETRRGLLVMSALCGLLIASAAWNLVALARAAGQ
;
A
#
# COMPACT_ATOMS: atom_id res chain seq x y z
N MET A 1 -17.88 1.99 9.82
CA MET A 1 -17.34 1.56 8.51
C MET A 1 -16.08 0.73 8.64
N LEU A 2 -15.00 1.24 9.27
CA LEU A 2 -13.78 0.44 9.47
C LEU A 2 -14.01 -0.87 10.25
N GLY A 3 -14.93 -0.89 11.21
CA GLY A 3 -15.33 -2.14 11.88
C GLY A 3 -15.98 -3.15 10.93
N VAL A 4 -16.81 -2.70 9.99
CA VAL A 4 -17.42 -3.56 8.96
C VAL A 4 -16.35 -4.08 8.00
N TYR A 5 -15.42 -3.22 7.59
CA TYR A 5 -14.25 -3.63 6.78
C TYR A 5 -13.41 -4.70 7.49
N LEU A 6 -13.11 -4.52 8.78
CA LEU A 6 -12.36 -5.49 9.57
C LEU A 6 -13.12 -6.82 9.70
N LEU A 7 -14.45 -6.78 9.91
CA LEU A 7 -15.28 -7.98 9.92
C LEU A 7 -15.25 -8.72 8.57
N GLN A 8 -15.33 -8.00 7.44
CA GLN A 8 -15.20 -8.60 6.11
C GLN A 8 -13.83 -9.26 5.91
N CYS A 9 -12.75 -8.59 6.33
CA CYS A 9 -11.39 -9.14 6.24
C CYS A 9 -11.24 -10.40 7.12
N LEU A 10 -11.69 -10.36 8.37
CA LEU A 10 -11.62 -11.51 9.29
C LEU A 10 -12.46 -12.69 8.78
N TRP A 11 -13.64 -12.42 8.23
CA TRP A 11 -14.49 -13.45 7.66
C TRP A 11 -13.83 -14.14 6.47
N LEU A 12 -13.18 -13.37 5.60
CA LEU A 12 -12.46 -13.88 4.45
C LEU A 12 -11.24 -14.71 4.85
N VAL A 13 -10.48 -14.24 5.85
CA VAL A 13 -9.39 -15.03 6.45
C VAL A 13 -9.93 -16.35 6.99
N ARG A 14 -11.05 -16.33 7.73
CA ARG A 14 -11.66 -17.55 8.28
C ARG A 14 -12.08 -18.54 7.19
N ILE A 15 -12.71 -18.09 6.11
CA ILE A 15 -13.10 -19.00 5.02
C ILE A 15 -11.90 -19.62 4.33
N ARG A 16 -10.85 -18.84 4.13
CA ARG A 16 -9.59 -19.36 3.59
C ARG A 16 -9.04 -20.50 4.44
N THR A 17 -9.07 -20.37 5.77
CA THR A 17 -8.62 -21.44 6.67
C THR A 17 -9.46 -22.71 6.62
N LEU A 18 -10.73 -22.61 6.21
CA LEU A 18 -11.62 -23.77 6.11
C LEU A 18 -11.40 -24.54 4.81
N HIS A 19 -11.01 -23.86 3.72
CA HIS A 19 -10.86 -24.47 2.39
C HIS A 19 -9.42 -24.87 2.06
N ILE A 20 -8.41 -24.25 2.69
CA ILE A 20 -7.00 -24.61 2.48
C ILE A 20 -6.54 -25.53 3.61
N SER A 21 -6.30 -26.81 3.26
CA SER A 21 -5.73 -27.81 4.17
C SER A 21 -4.23 -27.55 4.39
N GLY A 22 -3.91 -26.57 5.25
CA GLY A 22 -2.54 -26.28 5.69
C GLY A 22 -2.23 -24.77 5.75
N PRO A 23 -1.23 -24.35 6.54
CA PRO A 23 -0.79 -22.97 6.53
C PRO A 23 -0.27 -22.64 5.12
N ASP A 24 -0.68 -21.49 4.59
CA ASP A 24 -0.17 -20.98 3.31
C ASP A 24 1.36 -20.97 3.34
N SER A 25 1.98 -21.74 2.46
CA SER A 25 3.41 -22.05 2.52
C SER A 25 4.27 -20.79 2.49
N ASP A 26 3.83 -19.76 1.76
CA ASP A 26 4.58 -18.50 1.63
C ASP A 26 4.43 -17.61 2.87
N GLN A 27 3.24 -17.57 3.47
CA GLN A 27 3.01 -16.87 4.73
C GLN A 27 3.78 -17.52 5.89
N ALA A 28 3.79 -18.85 5.95
CA ALA A 28 4.52 -19.61 6.96
C ALA A 28 6.03 -19.41 6.83
N VAL A 29 6.59 -19.50 5.63
CA VAL A 29 8.02 -19.26 5.36
C VAL A 29 8.41 -17.85 5.78
N ARG A 30 7.63 -16.84 5.42
CA ARG A 30 7.91 -15.44 5.81
C ARG A 30 7.95 -15.26 7.33
N ILE A 31 6.95 -15.80 8.04
CA ILE A 31 6.89 -15.71 9.50
C ILE A 31 8.06 -16.46 10.13
N GLN A 32 8.41 -17.63 9.60
CA GLN A 32 9.53 -18.43 10.07
C GLN A 32 10.87 -17.69 9.90
N MET A 33 11.13 -17.11 8.73
CA MET A 33 12.35 -16.34 8.47
C MET A 33 12.45 -15.13 9.42
N GLY A 34 11.36 -14.38 9.61
CA GLY A 34 11.34 -13.26 10.56
C GLY A 34 11.57 -13.71 12.00
N LEU A 35 11.00 -14.85 12.42
CA LEU A 35 11.21 -15.42 13.75
C LEU A 35 12.63 -15.94 13.95
N GLN A 36 13.23 -16.53 12.92
CA GLN A 36 14.64 -16.94 12.94
C GLN A 36 15.52 -15.71 13.13
N GLN A 37 15.24 -14.62 12.44
CA GLN A 37 15.96 -13.37 12.64
C GLN A 37 15.81 -12.85 14.07
N TRP A 38 14.59 -12.74 14.58
CA TRP A 38 14.34 -12.28 15.94
C TRP A 38 15.03 -13.11 17.03
N LYS A 39 15.17 -14.43 16.84
CA LYS A 39 15.66 -15.37 17.87
C LYS A 39 17.13 -15.76 17.72
N HIS A 40 17.60 -15.94 16.50
CA HIS A 40 18.91 -16.53 16.17
C HIS A 40 19.84 -15.56 15.45
N GLY A 41 19.36 -14.36 15.11
CA GLY A 41 20.16 -13.33 14.45
C GLY A 41 20.38 -13.52 12.95
N THR A 42 19.93 -14.63 12.35
CA THR A 42 20.01 -14.86 10.91
C THR A 42 19.12 -13.87 10.17
N VAL A 43 19.70 -12.97 9.37
CA VAL A 43 18.94 -11.90 8.71
C VAL A 43 18.06 -12.47 7.59
N ALA A 44 16.74 -12.25 7.67
CA ALA A 44 15.78 -12.76 6.69
C ALA A 44 15.98 -12.15 5.30
N GLY A 45 15.71 -12.92 4.24
CA GLY A 45 15.89 -12.48 2.85
C GLY A 45 17.35 -12.40 2.40
N THR A 46 18.29 -12.99 3.16
CA THR A 46 19.71 -13.07 2.84
C THR A 46 20.15 -14.54 2.61
N PRO A 47 21.35 -14.78 2.04
CA PRO A 47 21.79 -16.11 1.62
C PRO A 47 21.79 -17.19 2.71
N GLU A 48 21.97 -16.80 3.97
CA GLU A 48 21.96 -17.72 5.12
C GLU A 48 20.54 -18.14 5.53
N SER A 49 19.55 -17.30 5.22
CA SER A 49 18.15 -17.51 5.60
C SER A 49 17.29 -18.19 4.53
N ILE A 50 17.68 -18.08 3.25
CA ILE A 50 16.90 -18.61 2.12
C ILE A 50 17.23 -20.11 1.95
N PRO A 51 16.26 -21.02 2.11
CA PRO A 51 16.48 -22.46 1.92
C PRO A 51 17.06 -22.78 0.53
N SER A 52 17.91 -23.81 0.45
CA SER A 52 18.51 -24.26 -0.81
C SER A 52 17.48 -24.64 -1.88
N GLU A 53 16.30 -25.12 -1.47
CA GLU A 53 15.18 -25.44 -2.36
C GLU A 53 14.50 -24.20 -2.99
N THR A 54 14.59 -23.03 -2.36
CA THR A 54 14.13 -21.76 -2.95
C THR A 54 15.19 -21.09 -3.84
N ALA A 55 16.45 -21.55 -3.78
CA ALA A 55 17.57 -20.98 -4.53
C ALA A 55 17.77 -21.61 -5.93
N THR A 56 17.09 -22.71 -6.25
CA THR A 56 17.22 -23.42 -7.54
C THR A 56 16.41 -22.80 -8.69
N GLY A 57 15.55 -21.81 -8.41
CA GLY A 57 14.80 -21.09 -9.44
C GLY A 57 13.71 -21.91 -10.16
N GLU A 58 13.50 -23.17 -9.79
CA GLU A 58 12.41 -24.02 -10.29
C GLU A 58 11.11 -23.62 -9.58
N PRO A 59 10.10 -23.07 -10.30
CA PRO A 59 8.81 -22.75 -9.73
C PRO A 59 8.12 -24.08 -9.37
N SER A 60 8.16 -24.47 -8.11
CA SER A 60 7.30 -25.55 -7.63
C SER A 60 5.86 -25.14 -7.91
N ALA A 61 5.14 -25.93 -8.72
CA ALA A 61 3.82 -25.64 -9.28
C ALA A 61 2.70 -25.35 -8.24
N ALA A 62 3.03 -25.35 -6.94
CA ALA A 62 2.14 -25.06 -5.82
C ALA A 62 2.47 -23.74 -5.06
N ARG A 63 3.52 -23.00 -5.41
CA ARG A 63 3.92 -21.73 -4.74
C ARG A 63 3.61 -20.52 -5.61
N SER A 64 2.48 -19.87 -5.38
CA SER A 64 2.08 -18.66 -6.09
C SER A 64 2.58 -17.35 -5.45
N GLY A 65 3.25 -17.38 -4.30
CA GLY A 65 3.97 -16.24 -3.72
C GLY A 65 5.41 -16.18 -4.19
N GLN A 66 5.65 -15.45 -5.28
CA GLN A 66 6.96 -15.31 -5.93
C GLN A 66 7.98 -14.59 -5.02
N LEU A 67 8.75 -15.33 -4.23
CA LEU A 67 10.02 -14.85 -3.69
C LEU A 67 11.02 -14.78 -4.86
N ARG A 68 11.27 -13.58 -5.39
CA ARG A 68 12.26 -13.39 -6.46
C ARG A 68 13.62 -13.22 -5.82
N VAL A 69 14.52 -14.16 -6.10
CA VAL A 69 15.84 -14.23 -5.48
C VAL A 69 16.92 -13.89 -6.50
N ARG A 70 17.88 -13.02 -6.16
CA ARG A 70 19.11 -12.76 -6.93
C ARG A 70 20.29 -13.03 -6.03
N ASP A 71 21.20 -13.93 -6.44
CA ASP A 71 22.39 -14.25 -5.64
C ASP A 71 22.05 -14.62 -4.18
N ARG A 72 20.89 -15.28 -3.98
CA ARG A 72 20.31 -15.64 -2.68
C ARG A 72 19.88 -14.47 -1.79
N TYR A 73 19.64 -13.29 -2.37
CA TYR A 73 18.97 -12.14 -1.76
C TYR A 73 17.55 -11.97 -2.29
N ASP A 74 16.60 -11.61 -1.42
CA ASP A 74 15.27 -11.15 -1.83
C ASP A 74 15.41 -9.84 -2.63
N GLN A 75 15.01 -9.86 -3.89
CA GLN A 75 15.12 -8.71 -4.78
C GLN A 75 14.07 -7.66 -4.51
N ASP A 76 12.90 -8.03 -3.99
CA ASP A 76 11.74 -7.15 -3.94
C ASP A 76 11.52 -6.56 -2.55
N ARG A 77 12.03 -7.21 -1.50
CA ARG A 77 11.72 -6.85 -0.11
C ARG A 77 12.95 -6.85 0.79
N SER A 78 12.92 -6.00 1.81
CA SER A 78 13.95 -5.98 2.86
C SER A 78 13.57 -6.90 4.03
N PRO A 79 14.51 -7.22 4.95
CA PRO A 79 14.23 -7.95 6.19
C PRO A 79 13.08 -7.35 7.00
N PHE A 80 12.82 -6.05 6.86
CA PHE A 80 11.73 -5.35 7.53
C PHE A 80 10.36 -5.99 7.29
N TYR A 81 10.11 -6.46 6.07
CA TYR A 81 8.90 -7.18 5.68
C TYR A 81 8.68 -8.47 6.50
N TYR A 82 9.75 -9.23 6.72
CA TYR A 82 9.75 -10.49 7.47
C TYR A 82 9.57 -10.23 8.97
N LEU A 83 10.27 -9.22 9.51
CA LEU A 83 10.19 -8.83 10.91
C LEU A 83 8.77 -8.38 11.30
N ILE A 84 8.12 -7.61 10.43
CA ILE A 84 6.72 -7.18 10.58
C ILE A 84 5.79 -8.40 10.66
N ALA A 85 5.95 -9.37 9.76
CA ALA A 85 5.14 -10.58 9.73
C ALA A 85 5.29 -11.42 11.01
N ALA A 86 6.52 -11.50 11.52
CA ALA A 86 6.87 -12.30 12.69
C ALA A 86 6.55 -11.62 14.03
N ALA A 87 6.41 -10.30 14.09
CA ALA A 87 6.26 -9.55 15.33
C ALA A 87 5.15 -10.06 16.28
N PRO A 88 3.94 -10.44 15.82
CA PRO A 88 2.90 -10.97 16.70
C PRO A 88 3.27 -12.29 17.40
N PHE A 89 4.21 -13.06 16.82
CA PHE A 89 4.66 -14.35 17.31
C PHE A 89 5.87 -14.27 18.26
N LEU A 90 6.32 -13.05 18.58
CA LEU A 90 7.33 -12.84 19.63
C LEU A 90 6.74 -13.03 21.02
N ILE A 91 5.49 -12.62 21.21
CA ILE A 91 4.76 -12.73 22.47
C ILE A 91 4.27 -14.17 22.67
N ARG A 92 3.97 -14.89 21.59
CA ARG A 92 3.54 -16.29 21.61
C ARG A 92 4.32 -17.11 20.58
N PRO A 93 5.14 -18.09 21.00
CA PRO A 93 6.04 -18.78 20.10
C PRO A 93 5.26 -19.56 19.03
N ALA A 94 5.67 -19.44 17.76
CA ALA A 94 5.05 -20.16 16.64
C ALA A 94 5.13 -21.70 16.74
N SER A 95 5.92 -22.25 17.68
CA SER A 95 5.89 -23.67 18.04
C SER A 95 4.57 -24.08 18.69
N TRP A 96 3.74 -23.11 19.13
CA TRP A 96 2.34 -23.32 19.49
C TRP A 96 1.49 -23.36 18.22
N THR A 97 1.63 -24.49 17.53
CA THR A 97 0.68 -25.15 16.63
C THR A 97 0.02 -24.31 15.53
N THR A 98 0.42 -24.61 14.29
CA THR A 98 -0.36 -24.40 13.04
C THR A 98 -1.79 -24.98 13.11
N GLY A 99 -2.12 -25.74 14.16
CA GLY A 99 -3.44 -26.32 14.43
C GLY A 99 -4.40 -25.45 15.25
N LEU A 100 -4.00 -24.27 15.76
CA LEU A 100 -4.94 -23.39 16.47
C LEU A 100 -5.68 -22.47 15.49
N PRO A 101 -7.01 -22.33 15.59
CA PRO A 101 -7.79 -21.45 14.70
C PRO A 101 -7.37 -19.97 14.79
N PHE A 102 -6.73 -19.57 15.90
CA PHE A 102 -6.22 -18.22 16.09
C PHE A 102 -4.89 -17.93 15.36
N TRP A 103 -4.15 -18.97 14.93
CA TRP A 103 -2.84 -18.79 14.27
C TRP A 103 -2.97 -17.92 13.02
N HIS A 104 -3.97 -18.18 12.18
CA HIS A 104 -4.19 -17.44 10.94
C HIS A 104 -4.58 -15.98 11.17
N VAL A 105 -5.40 -15.73 12.20
CA VAL A 105 -5.75 -14.35 12.59
C VAL A 105 -4.51 -13.61 13.06
N LEU A 106 -3.66 -14.25 13.86
CA LEU A 106 -2.41 -13.68 14.34
C LEU A 106 -1.41 -13.45 13.20
N ALA A 107 -1.34 -14.37 12.24
CA ALA A 107 -0.50 -14.31 11.06
C ALA A 107 -0.86 -13.15 10.10
N VAL A 108 -2.13 -12.74 10.11
CA VAL A 108 -2.63 -11.64 9.28
C VAL A 108 -2.78 -10.33 10.08
N ALA A 109 -2.63 -10.37 11.41
CA ALA A 109 -2.82 -9.22 12.30
C ALA A 109 -2.03 -7.96 11.90
N PRO A 110 -0.75 -8.02 11.50
CA PRO A 110 -0.01 -6.82 11.05
C PRO A 110 -0.67 -6.16 9.84
N TYR A 111 -1.20 -6.97 8.91
CA TYR A 111 -1.85 -6.47 7.69
C TYR A 111 -3.24 -5.95 7.96
N LEU A 112 -3.99 -6.55 8.89
CA LEU A 112 -5.24 -5.98 9.39
C LEU A 112 -4.99 -4.60 10.01
N PHE A 113 -3.94 -4.47 10.81
CA PHE A 113 -3.54 -3.19 11.39
C PHE A 113 -3.22 -2.17 10.29
N PHE A 114 -2.37 -2.51 9.32
CA PHE A 114 -2.04 -1.61 8.22
C PHE A 114 -3.25 -1.23 7.37
N GLY A 115 -4.15 -2.18 7.09
CA GLY A 115 -5.39 -1.91 6.36
C GLY A 115 -6.32 -0.95 7.10
N VAL A 116 -6.48 -1.11 8.42
CA VAL A 116 -7.28 -0.18 9.22
C VAL A 116 -6.61 1.19 9.30
N MET A 117 -5.29 1.24 9.50
CA MET A 117 -4.52 2.49 9.54
C MET A 117 -4.53 3.22 8.20
N LEU A 118 -4.46 2.50 7.08
CA LEU A 118 -4.59 3.06 5.74
C LEU A 118 -5.97 3.65 5.53
N GLY A 119 -7.04 2.92 5.85
CA GLY A 119 -8.41 3.43 5.76
C GLY A 119 -8.65 4.66 6.66
N GLY A 120 -8.09 4.66 7.87
CA GLY A 120 -8.13 5.82 8.78
C GLY A 120 -7.34 7.02 8.24
N SER A 121 -6.16 6.78 7.67
CA SER A 121 -5.31 7.81 7.05
C SER A 121 -6.00 8.42 5.82
N LEU A 122 -6.58 7.59 4.97
CA LEU A 122 -7.37 7.99 3.81
C LEU A 122 -8.55 8.87 4.22
N TRP A 123 -9.35 8.42 5.20
CA TRP A 123 -10.46 9.20 5.73
C TRP A 123 -9.99 10.55 6.28
N TYR A 124 -8.91 10.56 7.07
CA TYR A 124 -8.36 11.78 7.65
C TYR A 124 -7.93 12.78 6.59
N VAL A 125 -7.16 12.33 5.59
CA VAL A 125 -6.68 13.17 4.48
C VAL A 125 -7.86 13.69 3.66
N ALA A 126 -8.75 12.82 3.20
CA ALA A 126 -9.92 13.22 2.41
C ALA A 126 -10.83 14.19 3.20
N ARG A 127 -11.00 13.97 4.51
CA ARG A 127 -11.74 14.90 5.37
C ARG A 127 -11.07 16.27 5.48
N ARG A 128 -9.75 16.32 5.55
CA ARG A 128 -8.99 17.56 5.62
C ARG A 128 -9.03 18.35 4.31
N LEU A 129 -9.09 17.67 3.17
CA LEU A 129 -9.13 18.30 1.85
C LEU A 129 -10.55 18.71 1.44
N TYR A 130 -11.55 17.89 1.74
CA TYR A 130 -12.89 17.98 1.14
C TYR A 130 -14.04 18.04 2.17
N GLY A 131 -13.71 18.14 3.46
CA GLY A 131 -14.70 18.08 4.53
C GLY A 131 -15.27 16.69 4.76
N ASN A 132 -16.32 16.62 5.60
CA ASN A 132 -16.87 15.33 6.07
C ASN A 132 -17.38 14.45 4.90
N ALA A 133 -18.00 15.05 3.89
CA ALA A 133 -18.56 14.32 2.75
C ALA A 133 -17.47 13.54 2.00
N GLY A 134 -16.38 14.20 1.58
CA GLY A 134 -15.27 13.52 0.90
C GLY A 134 -14.60 12.47 1.79
N GLY A 135 -14.44 12.75 3.09
CA GLY A 135 -13.95 11.76 4.06
C GLY A 135 -14.77 10.46 4.06
N TYR A 136 -16.10 10.56 4.11
CA TYR A 136 -16.97 9.39 4.11
C TYR A 136 -17.01 8.67 2.77
N ILE A 137 -17.03 9.41 1.65
CA ILE A 137 -17.02 8.80 0.30
C ILE A 137 -15.74 8.01 0.08
N ALA A 138 -14.58 8.57 0.41
CA ALA A 138 -13.29 7.88 0.29
C ALA A 138 -13.28 6.60 1.13
N LEU A 139 -13.75 6.70 2.38
CA LEU A 139 -13.78 5.57 3.30
C LEU A 139 -14.75 4.47 2.83
N LEU A 140 -15.88 4.84 2.23
CA LEU A 140 -16.85 3.92 1.63
C LEU A 140 -16.24 3.14 0.47
N LEU A 141 -15.62 3.85 -0.49
CA LEU A 141 -14.95 3.22 -1.63
C LEU A 141 -13.84 2.26 -1.19
N TYR A 142 -13.09 2.64 -0.15
CA TYR A 142 -12.04 1.81 0.44
C TYR A 142 -12.59 0.57 1.13
N CYS A 143 -13.56 0.73 2.05
CA CYS A 143 -14.10 -0.36 2.85
C CYS A 143 -14.84 -1.41 2.02
N PHE A 144 -15.36 -1.03 0.84
CA PHE A 144 -16.05 -1.92 -0.09
C PHE A 144 -15.25 -2.16 -1.38
N SER A 145 -13.92 -2.05 -1.33
CA SER A 145 -13.05 -2.46 -2.44
C SER A 145 -12.57 -3.91 -2.24
N PRO A 146 -12.92 -4.85 -3.15
CA PRO A 146 -12.36 -6.21 -3.13
C PRO A 146 -10.85 -6.26 -3.03
N ALA A 147 -10.11 -5.41 -3.75
CA ALA A 147 -8.65 -5.37 -3.69
C ALA A 147 -8.13 -5.00 -2.29
N MET A 148 -8.75 -4.01 -1.63
CA MET A 148 -8.35 -3.61 -0.26
C MET A 148 -8.66 -4.70 0.77
N ILE A 149 -9.77 -5.43 0.61
CA ILE A 149 -10.13 -6.55 1.48
C ILE A 149 -9.20 -7.74 1.22
N ALA A 150 -8.97 -8.09 -0.05
CA ALA A 150 -8.17 -9.23 -0.47
C ALA A 150 -6.69 -9.06 -0.14
N GLY A 151 -6.13 -7.86 -0.31
CA GLY A 151 -4.73 -7.60 0.00
C GLY A 151 -4.45 -7.61 1.51
N VAL A 152 -5.42 -7.24 2.36
CA VAL A 152 -5.30 -7.41 3.82
C VAL A 152 -5.44 -8.86 4.23
N ALA A 153 -6.40 -9.60 3.65
CA ALA A 153 -6.58 -11.02 3.90
C ALA A 153 -5.46 -11.90 3.32
N GLY A 154 -4.55 -11.31 2.53
CA GLY A 154 -3.39 -11.98 1.96
C GLY A 154 -3.72 -12.93 0.80
N MET A 155 -4.75 -12.64 0.00
CA MET A 155 -5.17 -13.51 -1.11
C MET A 155 -4.44 -13.23 -2.44
N GLN A 156 -3.89 -12.03 -2.63
CA GLN A 156 -3.26 -11.61 -3.89
C GLN A 156 -1.79 -11.26 -3.66
N SER A 157 -1.53 -10.36 -2.71
CA SER A 157 -0.18 -9.97 -2.35
C SER A 157 -0.02 -9.92 -0.83
N LEU A 158 0.51 -11.01 -0.27
CA LEU A 158 0.73 -11.12 1.17
C LEU A 158 1.70 -10.02 1.62
N GLY A 159 1.19 -9.07 2.39
CA GLY A 159 2.01 -8.11 3.14
C GLY A 159 2.45 -6.83 2.42
N GLU A 160 1.89 -6.55 1.25
CA GLU A 160 2.07 -5.25 0.58
C GLU A 160 1.32 -4.11 1.28
N MET A 161 0.32 -4.40 2.10
CA MET A 161 -0.48 -3.36 2.78
C MET A 161 0.35 -2.41 3.66
N GLY A 162 1.45 -2.91 4.24
CA GLY A 162 2.42 -2.06 4.92
C GLY A 162 3.13 -1.10 3.96
N ALA A 163 3.47 -1.58 2.76
CA ALA A 163 4.07 -0.80 1.69
C ALA A 163 3.10 0.26 1.15
N VAL A 164 1.84 -0.12 0.89
CA VAL A 164 0.79 0.79 0.40
C VAL A 164 0.49 1.88 1.43
N TRP A 165 0.40 1.53 2.72
CA TRP A 165 0.23 2.53 3.77
C TRP A 165 1.44 3.46 3.88
N GLY A 166 2.65 2.92 3.80
CA GLY A 166 3.88 3.71 3.73
C GLY A 166 3.91 4.65 2.53
N ALA A 167 3.54 4.17 1.34
CA ALA A 167 3.50 4.94 0.10
C ALA A 167 2.49 6.09 0.17
N PHE A 168 1.26 5.81 0.61
CA PHE A 168 0.23 6.82 0.82
C PHE A 168 0.67 7.86 1.87
N GLY A 169 1.22 7.37 2.99
CA GLY A 169 1.74 8.20 4.07
C GLY A 169 2.90 9.10 3.63
N ALA A 170 3.81 8.61 2.79
CA ALA A 170 4.97 9.35 2.32
C ALA A 170 4.55 10.57 1.51
N ILE A 171 3.63 10.41 0.56
CA ILE A 171 3.14 11.50 -0.28
C ILE A 171 2.41 12.56 0.55
N TRP A 172 1.45 12.16 1.38
CA TRP A 172 0.65 13.14 2.14
C TRP A 172 1.42 13.77 3.28
N THR A 173 2.35 13.04 3.90
CA THR A 173 3.24 13.64 4.91
C THR A 173 4.20 14.61 4.25
N ALA A 174 4.75 14.31 3.07
CA ALA A 174 5.59 15.23 2.31
C ALA A 174 4.84 16.53 1.97
N ILE A 175 3.62 16.42 1.44
CA ILE A 175 2.74 17.58 1.17
C ILE A 175 2.47 18.37 2.46
N ALA A 176 2.10 17.69 3.55
CA ALA A 176 1.79 18.33 4.82
C ALA A 176 3.01 19.05 5.41
N VAL A 177 4.21 18.47 5.30
CA VAL A 177 5.46 19.11 5.73
C VAL A 177 5.76 20.33 4.88
N ALA A 178 5.64 20.23 3.55
CA ALA A 178 5.86 21.37 2.65
C ALA A 178 4.92 22.54 2.98
N HIS A 179 3.65 22.26 3.32
CA HIS A 179 2.73 23.31 3.76
C HIS A 179 3.14 24.02 5.07
N THR A 180 3.91 23.38 5.96
CA THR A 180 4.41 24.06 7.16
C THR A 180 5.49 25.09 6.85
N LEU A 181 6.16 24.99 5.70
CA LEU A 181 7.25 25.88 5.31
C LEU A 181 6.78 27.28 4.88
N TYR A 182 5.47 27.48 4.75
CA TYR A 182 4.91 28.82 4.49
C TYR A 182 5.09 29.77 5.68
N ALA A 183 5.24 29.27 6.91
CA ALA A 183 5.50 30.09 8.09
C ALA A 183 6.99 30.07 8.50
N PRO A 184 7.60 31.21 8.87
CA PRO A 184 9.00 31.27 9.28
C PRO A 184 9.19 30.60 10.64
N ARG A 185 9.74 29.38 10.66
CA ARG A 185 10.14 28.65 11.88
C ARG A 185 11.45 27.89 11.65
N GLU A 186 12.13 27.53 12.73
CA GLU A 186 13.27 26.60 12.70
C GLU A 186 12.86 25.30 12.01
N VAL A 187 13.59 24.93 10.96
CA VAL A 187 13.04 24.07 9.92
C VAL A 187 12.96 22.59 10.34
N VAL A 188 13.99 22.11 11.05
CA VAL A 188 14.16 20.69 11.39
C VAL A 188 13.65 20.36 12.79
N LEU A 189 14.12 21.08 13.81
CA LEU A 189 13.76 20.83 15.21
C LEU A 189 12.27 21.05 15.47
N TRP A 190 11.62 21.99 14.78
CA TRP A 190 10.18 22.20 14.93
C TRP A 190 9.34 21.09 14.24
N ASN A 191 9.84 20.57 13.12
CA ASN A 191 9.13 19.61 12.28
C ASN A 191 9.56 18.15 12.50
N TRP A 192 10.35 17.86 13.54
CA TRP A 192 10.93 16.54 13.78
C TRP A 192 9.90 15.41 13.75
N ARG A 193 8.70 15.62 14.30
CA ARG A 193 7.61 14.63 14.29
C ARG A 193 7.19 14.28 12.87
N ARG A 194 7.08 15.29 11.99
CA ARG A 194 6.66 15.07 10.61
C ARG A 194 7.80 14.52 9.74
N ILE A 195 9.03 14.91 10.01
CA ILE A 195 10.23 14.34 9.38
C ILE A 195 10.34 12.85 9.73
N PHE A 196 10.15 12.52 11.01
CA PHE A 196 10.13 11.13 11.47
C PHE A 196 8.98 10.35 10.84
N LEU A 197 7.77 10.90 10.79
CA LEU A 197 6.63 10.26 10.11
C LEU A 197 6.91 10.04 8.62
N LEU A 198 7.50 11.02 7.92
CA LEU A 198 7.88 10.88 6.52
C LEU A 198 8.94 9.78 6.34
N GLY A 199 9.97 9.75 7.19
CA GLY A 199 11.00 8.72 7.17
C GLY A 199 10.43 7.32 7.45
N LEU A 200 9.53 7.20 8.43
CA LEU A 200 8.83 5.97 8.75
C LEU A 200 7.95 5.49 7.58
N SER A 201 7.22 6.40 6.93
CA SER A 201 6.44 6.10 5.74
C SER A 201 7.31 5.63 4.58
N LEU A 202 8.45 6.29 4.35
CA LEU A 202 9.42 5.88 3.32
C LEU A 202 10.04 4.50 3.63
N SER A 203 10.38 4.21 4.89
CA SER A 203 10.88 2.89 5.28
C SER A 203 9.81 1.81 5.15
N LEU A 204 8.55 2.12 5.45
CA LEU A 204 7.44 1.17 5.25
C LEU A 204 7.22 0.87 3.77
N ALA A 205 7.25 1.90 2.91
CA ALA A 205 7.13 1.76 1.47
C ALA A 205 8.29 0.92 0.90
N ALA A 206 9.52 1.45 0.98
CA ALA A 206 10.71 0.83 0.40
C ALA A 206 11.08 -0.49 1.08
N GLY A 207 10.84 -0.64 2.39
CA GLY A 207 11.21 -1.83 3.14
C GLY A 207 10.30 -3.03 2.90
N ASN A 208 9.01 -2.81 2.66
CA ASN A 208 8.08 -3.88 2.30
C ASN A 208 8.08 -4.17 0.79
N GLN A 209 8.39 -3.17 -0.04
CA GLN A 209 8.51 -3.31 -1.48
C GLN A 209 9.47 -2.25 -2.03
N PHE A 210 10.68 -2.65 -2.45
CA PHE A 210 11.73 -1.72 -2.88
C PHE A 210 11.28 -0.82 -4.04
N SER A 211 10.42 -1.32 -4.93
CA SER A 211 9.94 -0.53 -6.07
C SER A 211 9.15 0.71 -5.67
N LEU A 212 8.44 0.68 -4.52
CA LEU A 212 7.75 1.86 -3.99
C LEU A 212 8.73 2.92 -3.43
N GLY A 213 10.02 2.59 -3.31
CA GLY A 213 11.09 3.56 -3.04
C GLY A 213 11.18 4.67 -4.09
N VAL A 214 10.68 4.45 -5.31
CA VAL A 214 10.56 5.50 -6.35
C VAL A 214 9.69 6.68 -5.90
N LEU A 215 8.84 6.52 -4.88
CA LEU A 215 8.05 7.61 -4.35
C LEU A 215 8.87 8.61 -3.52
N ALA A 216 10.09 8.29 -3.10
CA ALA A 216 10.97 9.24 -2.41
C ALA A 216 11.32 10.46 -3.29
N PRO A 217 11.81 10.32 -4.53
CA PRO A 217 12.01 11.46 -5.42
C PRO A 217 10.69 12.13 -5.84
N VAL A 218 9.59 11.37 -6.01
CA VAL A 218 8.27 11.97 -6.29
C VAL A 218 7.81 12.87 -5.15
N ALA A 219 8.01 12.45 -3.89
CA ALA A 219 7.73 13.25 -2.71
C ALA A 219 8.56 14.53 -2.68
N LEU A 220 9.85 14.48 -3.03
CA LEU A 220 10.70 15.67 -3.15
C LEU A 220 10.14 16.66 -4.19
N LEU A 221 9.78 16.16 -5.38
CA LEU A 221 9.20 17.00 -6.44
C LEU A 221 7.90 17.67 -5.99
N LEU A 222 7.02 16.94 -5.30
CA LEU A 222 5.80 17.50 -4.73
C LEU A 222 6.10 18.55 -3.66
N MET A 223 7.07 18.32 -2.77
CA MET A 223 7.44 19.30 -1.76
C MET A 223 7.98 20.59 -2.38
N LEU A 224 8.78 20.48 -3.44
CA LEU A 224 9.29 21.63 -4.19
C LEU A 224 8.18 22.37 -4.94
N TRP A 225 7.19 21.65 -5.46
CA TRP A 225 6.00 22.24 -6.08
C TRP A 225 5.13 22.98 -5.04
N VAL A 226 4.91 22.37 -3.87
CA VAL A 226 4.08 22.94 -2.81
C VAL A 226 4.77 24.09 -2.09
N ALA A 227 6.10 24.09 -1.93
CA ALA A 227 6.84 25.13 -1.19
C ALA A 227 7.93 25.78 -2.08
N PRO A 228 7.56 26.59 -3.09
CA PRO A 228 8.51 27.09 -4.09
C PRO A 228 9.53 28.08 -3.53
N VAL A 229 9.22 28.77 -2.43
CA VAL A 229 10.06 29.83 -1.86
C VAL A 229 11.22 29.29 -1.02
N ARG A 230 11.04 28.16 -0.32
CA ARG A 230 12.02 27.62 0.64
C ARG A 230 12.60 26.28 0.17
N LYS A 231 13.11 26.23 -1.06
CA LYS A 231 13.63 25.00 -1.67
C LYS A 231 14.76 24.35 -0.87
N GLY A 232 15.65 25.15 -0.26
CA GLY A 232 16.73 24.61 0.60
C GLY A 232 16.21 23.86 1.82
N ALA A 233 15.20 24.43 2.51
CA ALA A 233 14.52 23.77 3.63
C ALA A 233 13.86 22.46 3.22
N VAL A 234 13.22 22.43 2.04
CA VAL A 234 12.61 21.21 1.48
C VAL A 234 13.65 20.10 1.31
N VAL A 235 14.79 20.42 0.68
CA VAL A 235 15.86 19.42 0.44
C VAL A 235 16.44 18.90 1.75
N VAL A 236 16.66 19.77 2.75
CA VAL A 236 17.18 19.36 4.06
C VAL A 236 16.19 18.46 4.80
N ILE A 237 14.90 18.82 4.84
CA ILE A 237 13.86 17.99 5.46
C ILE A 237 13.76 16.63 4.77
N TRP A 238 13.70 16.63 3.43
CA TRP A 238 13.60 15.40 2.65
C TRP A 238 14.83 14.51 2.87
N GLY A 239 16.04 15.08 2.85
CA GLY A 239 17.28 14.37 3.14
C GLY A 239 17.29 13.80 4.56
N ALA A 240 16.83 14.55 5.55
CA ALA A 240 16.70 14.05 6.93
C ALA A 240 15.70 12.89 7.03
N ALA A 241 14.56 12.95 6.33
CA ALA A 241 13.58 11.87 6.29
C ALA A 241 14.14 10.62 5.59
N CYS A 242 14.87 10.78 4.49
CA CYS A 242 15.61 9.68 3.85
C CYS A 242 16.64 9.07 4.80
N GLY A 243 17.36 9.89 5.57
CA GLY A 243 18.28 9.43 6.61
C GLY A 243 17.58 8.58 7.68
N VAL A 244 16.43 9.03 8.18
CA VAL A 244 15.59 8.25 9.12
C VAL A 244 15.17 6.93 8.49
N ALA A 245 14.71 6.93 7.24
CA ALA A 245 14.30 5.72 6.54
C ALA A 245 15.47 4.73 6.40
N LEU A 246 16.66 5.21 6.02
CA LEU A 246 17.88 4.41 5.94
C LEU A 246 18.28 3.81 7.28
N VAL A 247 18.18 4.57 8.37
CA VAL A 247 18.47 4.05 9.72
C VAL A 247 17.47 2.96 10.12
N ILE A 248 16.19 3.13 9.83
CA ILE A 248 15.17 2.10 10.11
C ILE A 248 15.44 0.83 9.29
N LEU A 249 15.73 0.98 7.99
CA LEU A 249 16.08 -0.15 7.14
C LEU A 249 17.37 -0.83 7.63
N PHE A 250 18.41 -0.08 7.97
CA PHE A 250 19.66 -0.62 8.49
C PHE A 250 19.46 -1.36 9.81
N ALA A 251 18.60 -0.84 10.69
CA ALA A 251 18.19 -1.52 11.92
C ALA A 251 17.45 -2.84 11.62
N ALA A 252 16.67 -2.92 10.52
CA ALA A 252 16.04 -4.16 10.10
C ALA A 252 17.07 -5.23 9.64
N TYR A 253 18.28 -4.84 9.26
CA TYR A 253 19.42 -5.76 9.05
C TYR A 253 20.24 -6.00 10.32
N PHE A 254 19.72 -5.63 11.50
CA PHE A 254 20.43 -5.71 12.79
C PHE A 254 21.80 -5.04 12.78
N PHE A 255 21.94 -3.95 12.00
CA PHE A 255 23.18 -3.20 11.85
C PHE A 255 24.35 -4.00 11.23
N HIS A 256 24.07 -5.13 10.55
CA HIS A 256 25.07 -5.83 9.75
C HIS A 256 25.36 -5.07 8.46
N GLN A 257 26.42 -4.24 8.47
CA GLN A 257 26.79 -3.34 7.37
C GLN A 257 27.00 -4.07 6.03
N SER A 258 27.66 -5.23 6.05
CA SER A 258 27.90 -6.02 4.83
C SER A 258 26.60 -6.53 4.22
N LEU A 259 25.71 -7.12 5.03
CA LEU A 259 24.42 -7.64 4.59
C LEU A 259 23.49 -6.52 4.12
N PHE A 260 23.52 -5.37 4.78
CA PHE A 260 22.75 -4.21 4.36
C PHE A 260 23.18 -3.74 2.97
N TRP A 261 24.47 -3.51 2.73
CA TRP A 261 24.94 -3.09 1.41
C TRP A 261 24.75 -4.13 0.33
N GLN A 262 24.96 -5.41 0.64
CA GLN A 262 24.65 -6.47 -0.30
C GLN A 262 23.16 -6.50 -0.61
N GLY A 263 22.27 -6.43 0.38
CA GLY A 263 20.82 -6.36 0.15
C GLY A 263 20.42 -5.17 -0.72
N MET A 264 20.98 -3.98 -0.48
CA MET A 264 20.68 -2.77 -1.26
C MET A 264 21.18 -2.84 -2.71
N ILE A 265 22.29 -3.54 -2.98
CA ILE A 265 22.83 -3.76 -4.33
C ILE A 265 21.97 -4.77 -5.11
N HIS A 266 21.46 -5.81 -4.44
CA HIS A 266 20.61 -6.83 -5.06
C HIS A 266 19.12 -6.42 -5.12
N ALA A 267 18.74 -5.37 -4.41
CA ALA A 267 17.40 -4.81 -4.41
C ALA A 267 16.99 -4.27 -5.80
N ARG A 268 15.78 -4.63 -6.21
CA ARG A 268 15.17 -4.23 -7.47
C ARG A 268 14.30 -2.99 -7.26
N TRP A 269 14.97 -1.84 -7.21
CA TRP A 269 14.33 -0.53 -7.02
C TRP A 269 13.41 -0.12 -8.17
N LEU A 270 13.75 -0.51 -9.40
CA LEU A 270 12.99 -0.20 -10.60
C LEU A 270 13.02 -1.42 -11.51
N ASP A 271 11.87 -2.07 -11.67
CA ASP A 271 11.68 -3.17 -12.61
C ASP A 271 10.94 -2.68 -13.85
N PHE A 272 11.60 -1.89 -14.69
CA PHE A 272 10.96 -1.36 -15.90
C PHE A 272 11.21 -2.25 -17.09
N GLU A 273 10.12 -2.63 -17.74
CA GLU A 273 10.11 -3.20 -19.07
C GLU A 273 9.53 -2.16 -20.04
N PRO A 274 10.37 -1.36 -20.74
CA PRO A 274 9.89 -0.31 -21.63
C PRO A 274 9.00 -0.82 -22.76
N ARG A 275 9.17 -2.09 -23.15
CA ARG A 275 8.32 -2.75 -24.15
C ARG A 275 6.87 -2.90 -23.68
N ALA A 276 6.64 -3.04 -22.38
CA ALA A 276 5.30 -3.11 -21.80
C ALA A 276 4.52 -1.79 -21.97
N LEU A 277 5.22 -0.64 -21.98
CA LEU A 277 4.61 0.67 -22.26
C LEU A 277 4.14 0.83 -23.70
N ALA A 278 4.69 0.06 -24.65
CA ALA A 278 4.21 0.05 -26.04
C ALA A 278 3.06 -0.95 -26.24
N ALA A 279 2.85 -1.88 -25.31
CA ALA A 279 1.88 -2.95 -25.44
C ALA A 279 0.49 -2.52 -24.94
N SER A 280 -0.47 -2.40 -25.87
CA SER A 280 -1.87 -2.09 -25.52
C SER A 280 -2.51 -3.10 -24.55
N VAL A 281 -2.03 -4.34 -24.56
CA VAL A 281 -2.44 -5.41 -23.65
C VAL A 281 -2.13 -5.07 -22.19
N ALA A 282 -0.97 -4.46 -21.91
CA ALA A 282 -0.55 -4.10 -20.56
C ALA A 282 -1.48 -3.05 -19.94
N TYR A 283 -1.91 -2.05 -20.73
CA TYR A 283 -2.91 -1.06 -20.30
C TYR A 283 -4.27 -1.69 -20.03
N ARG A 284 -4.74 -2.60 -20.90
CA ARG A 284 -6.02 -3.30 -20.70
C ARG A 284 -5.99 -4.13 -19.42
N HIS A 285 -4.93 -4.90 -19.21
CA HIS A 285 -4.76 -5.70 -18.00
C HIS A 285 -4.73 -4.83 -16.73
N ASN A 286 -4.05 -3.68 -16.78
CA ASN A 286 -3.99 -2.74 -15.66
C ASN A 286 -5.37 -2.13 -15.33
N LEU A 287 -6.11 -1.69 -16.36
CA LEU A 287 -7.48 -1.19 -16.19
C LEU A 287 -8.41 -2.26 -15.65
N GLU A 288 -8.32 -3.48 -16.16
CA GLU A 288 -9.08 -4.61 -15.64
C GLU A 288 -8.75 -4.89 -14.18
N ALA A 289 -7.47 -4.83 -13.78
CA ALA A 289 -7.05 -4.99 -12.39
C ALA A 289 -7.66 -3.91 -11.49
N ILE A 290 -7.65 -2.64 -11.90
CA ILE A 290 -8.28 -1.53 -11.16
C ILE A 290 -9.79 -1.75 -10.98
N PHE A 291 -10.49 -2.11 -12.07
CA PHE A 291 -11.95 -2.30 -12.02
C PHE A 291 -12.37 -3.57 -11.27
N ARG A 292 -11.62 -4.66 -11.40
CA ARG A 292 -11.83 -5.86 -10.55
C ARG A 292 -11.51 -5.55 -9.09
N GLY A 293 -10.52 -4.70 -8.85
CA GLY A 293 -10.11 -4.27 -7.51
C GLY A 293 -11.15 -3.38 -6.81
N SER A 294 -11.92 -2.60 -7.55
CA SER A 294 -13.10 -1.91 -7.02
C SER A 294 -14.17 -1.72 -8.10
N PRO A 295 -15.22 -2.56 -8.13
CA PRO A 295 -16.28 -2.47 -9.14
C PRO A 295 -16.98 -1.11 -9.19
N SER A 296 -17.07 -0.42 -8.05
CA SER A 296 -17.63 0.92 -7.96
C SER A 296 -16.90 1.95 -8.84
N LEU A 297 -15.61 1.71 -9.17
CA LEU A 297 -14.82 2.58 -10.04
C LEU A 297 -15.27 2.55 -11.50
N ILE A 298 -15.92 1.47 -11.95
CA ILE A 298 -16.43 1.37 -13.33
C ILE A 298 -17.37 2.53 -13.66
N LEU A 299 -18.15 2.99 -12.67
CA LEU A 299 -19.07 4.11 -12.83
C LEU A 299 -18.52 5.41 -12.23
N THR A 300 -17.94 5.37 -11.03
CA THR A 300 -17.50 6.60 -10.36
C THR A 300 -16.30 7.27 -11.04
N LEU A 301 -15.34 6.50 -11.57
CA LEU A 301 -14.13 7.07 -12.17
C LEU A 301 -14.43 7.83 -13.47
N PRO A 302 -15.17 7.29 -14.46
CA PRO A 302 -15.53 8.05 -15.65
C PRO A 302 -16.31 9.33 -15.33
N VAL A 303 -17.27 9.26 -14.41
CA VAL A 303 -18.05 10.44 -13.98
C VAL A 303 -17.13 11.48 -13.34
N ALA A 304 -16.25 11.07 -12.43
CA ALA A 304 -15.31 11.98 -11.78
C ALA A 304 -14.36 12.63 -12.78
N LEU A 305 -13.86 11.89 -13.77
CA LEU A 305 -12.99 12.42 -14.83
C LEU A 305 -13.72 13.43 -15.73
N VAL A 306 -14.95 13.13 -16.15
CA VAL A 306 -15.77 14.07 -16.96
C VAL A 306 -16.03 15.35 -16.19
N VAL A 307 -16.40 15.26 -14.91
CA VAL A 307 -16.66 16.43 -14.07
C VAL A 307 -15.39 17.22 -13.83
N PHE A 308 -14.27 16.55 -13.53
CA PHE A 308 -12.98 17.19 -13.35
C PHE A 308 -12.51 17.93 -14.62
N ALA A 309 -12.69 17.34 -15.80
CA ALA A 309 -12.34 17.97 -17.08
C ALA A 309 -13.27 19.15 -17.42
N SER A 310 -14.58 19.00 -17.17
CA SER A 310 -15.60 19.97 -17.58
C SER A 310 -15.74 21.13 -16.59
N TRP A 311 -15.43 20.94 -15.31
CA TRP A 311 -15.73 21.92 -14.26
C TRP A 311 -14.46 22.49 -13.62
N LYS A 312 -14.19 23.77 -13.90
CA LYS A 312 -12.99 24.45 -13.38
C LYS A 312 -12.87 24.41 -11.86
N ARG A 313 -13.99 24.43 -11.13
CA ARG A 313 -14.03 24.42 -9.67
C ARG A 313 -13.42 23.15 -9.08
N ALA A 314 -13.60 22.00 -9.74
CA ALA A 314 -13.05 20.73 -9.29
C ALA A 314 -11.53 20.60 -9.51
N ARG A 315 -10.88 21.57 -10.19
CA ARG A 315 -9.45 21.52 -10.56
C ARG A 315 -8.59 22.34 -9.60
N TYR A 316 -8.70 22.08 -8.31
CA TYR A 316 -7.79 22.63 -7.30
C TYR A 316 -6.75 21.58 -6.87
N PHE A 317 -5.74 22.02 -6.12
CA PHE A 317 -4.64 21.20 -5.63
C PHE A 317 -5.11 19.87 -5.01
N GLY A 318 -6.18 19.92 -4.21
CA GLY A 318 -6.75 18.76 -3.53
C GLY A 318 -7.09 17.62 -4.49
N ASN A 319 -7.65 17.90 -5.67
CA ASN A 319 -7.99 16.89 -6.68
C ASN A 319 -6.83 16.62 -7.67
N ILE A 320 -6.02 17.62 -8.01
CA ILE A 320 -4.91 17.48 -8.95
C ILE A 320 -3.83 16.56 -8.38
N ALA A 321 -3.45 16.73 -7.11
CA ALA A 321 -2.39 15.95 -6.47
C ALA A 321 -2.69 14.43 -6.46
N PRO A 322 -3.84 13.93 -5.94
CA PRO A 322 -4.14 12.51 -5.93
C PRO A 322 -4.32 11.95 -7.35
N LEU A 323 -4.93 12.70 -8.28
CA LEU A 323 -5.04 12.25 -9.67
C LEU A 323 -3.67 12.10 -10.33
N GLY A 324 -2.79 13.10 -10.17
CA GLY A 324 -1.44 13.06 -10.73
C GLY A 324 -0.62 11.89 -10.18
N ILE A 325 -0.69 11.64 -8.87
CA ILE A 325 0.00 10.51 -8.26
C ILE A 325 -0.60 9.18 -8.69
N ALA A 326 -1.92 9.06 -8.79
CA ALA A 326 -2.56 7.87 -9.33
C ALA A 326 -2.13 7.59 -10.78
N LEU A 327 -2.05 8.62 -11.63
CA LEU A 327 -1.59 8.48 -13.02
C LEU A 327 -0.12 8.02 -13.09
N ILE A 328 0.76 8.60 -12.28
CA ILE A 328 2.16 8.16 -12.19
C ILE A 328 2.22 6.68 -11.79
N LEU A 329 1.49 6.28 -10.75
CA LEU A 329 1.46 4.90 -10.27
C LEU A 329 0.86 3.93 -11.29
N ILE A 330 -0.16 4.33 -12.06
CA ILE A 330 -0.72 3.52 -13.15
C ILE A 330 0.33 3.32 -14.25
N VAL A 331 1.05 4.37 -14.65
CA VAL A 331 2.14 4.26 -15.64
C VAL A 331 3.25 3.36 -15.14
N LEU A 332 3.66 3.50 -13.87
CA LEU A 332 4.66 2.64 -13.24
C LEU A 332 4.19 1.18 -13.18
N ALA A 333 2.91 0.95 -12.88
CA ALA A 333 2.33 -0.38 -12.87
C ALA A 333 2.27 -1.04 -14.26
N VAL A 334 2.06 -0.25 -15.32
CA VAL A 334 2.14 -0.74 -16.71
C VAL A 334 3.61 -1.02 -17.09
N ALA A 335 4.53 -0.15 -16.66
CA ALA A 335 5.96 -0.29 -16.93
C ALA A 335 6.60 -1.47 -16.21
N ALA A 336 6.01 -1.95 -15.11
CA ALA A 336 6.53 -3.03 -14.29
C ALA A 336 5.58 -4.24 -14.25
N PRO A 337 5.49 -5.02 -15.33
CA PRO A 337 4.65 -6.22 -15.37
C PRO A 337 5.20 -7.27 -14.38
N GLY A 338 4.42 -7.62 -13.35
CA GLY A 338 4.78 -8.60 -12.32
C GLY A 338 4.56 -8.06 -10.91
N PHE A 339 5.27 -8.64 -9.93
CA PHE A 339 5.13 -8.29 -8.51
C PHE A 339 5.22 -6.77 -8.21
N PRO A 340 6.22 -6.03 -8.74
CA PRO A 340 6.30 -4.59 -8.48
C PRO A 340 5.06 -3.80 -8.95
N GLY A 341 4.40 -4.26 -10.01
CA GLY A 341 3.21 -3.65 -10.57
C GLY A 341 1.99 -3.72 -9.64
N GLU A 342 1.84 -4.79 -8.87
CA GLU A 342 0.70 -4.99 -7.96
C GLU A 342 0.67 -3.93 -6.85
N GLY A 343 1.80 -3.71 -6.18
CA GLY A 343 1.91 -2.66 -5.16
C GLY A 343 1.68 -1.25 -5.72
N PHE A 344 2.12 -0.97 -6.95
CA PHE A 344 1.80 0.29 -7.63
C PHE A 344 0.30 0.42 -7.89
N GLN A 345 -0.37 -0.64 -8.37
CA GLN A 345 -1.83 -0.65 -8.61
C GLN A 345 -2.64 -0.45 -7.33
N LEU A 346 -2.32 -1.18 -6.26
CA LEU A 346 -2.99 -1.04 -4.97
C LEU A 346 -2.82 0.38 -4.42
N THR A 347 -1.63 0.95 -4.55
CA THR A 347 -1.38 2.33 -4.14
C THR A 347 -2.17 3.30 -5.02
N ALA A 348 -2.23 3.09 -6.34
CA ALA A 348 -3.00 3.93 -7.27
C ALA A 348 -4.49 3.95 -6.89
N LEU A 349 -5.08 2.79 -6.54
CA LEU A 349 -6.47 2.69 -6.09
C LEU A 349 -6.77 3.61 -4.91
N VAL A 350 -5.89 3.65 -3.91
CA VAL A 350 -6.05 4.51 -2.73
C VAL A 350 -6.09 5.99 -3.14
N PHE A 351 -5.20 6.42 -4.04
CA PHE A 351 -5.21 7.80 -4.56
C PHE A 351 -6.44 8.10 -5.44
N LEU A 352 -6.90 7.13 -6.24
CA LEU A 352 -8.15 7.26 -6.99
C LEU A 352 -9.35 7.44 -6.06
N PHE A 353 -9.42 6.74 -4.92
CA PHE A 353 -10.48 6.95 -3.94
C PHE A 353 -10.48 8.38 -3.38
N VAL A 354 -9.29 8.95 -3.10
CA VAL A 354 -9.18 10.35 -2.67
C VAL A 354 -9.61 11.31 -3.78
N PHE A 355 -9.18 11.09 -5.01
CA PHE A 355 -9.57 11.92 -6.15
C PHE A 355 -11.09 11.92 -6.37
N ILE A 356 -11.69 10.73 -6.44
CA ILE A 356 -13.13 10.56 -6.66
C ILE A 356 -13.92 11.20 -5.51
N ALA A 357 -13.48 10.98 -4.27
CA ALA A 357 -14.11 11.58 -3.11
C ALA A 357 -14.14 13.10 -3.16
N GLY A 358 -13.07 13.75 -3.63
CA GLY A 358 -13.03 15.20 -3.77
C GLY A 358 -13.98 15.71 -4.85
N VAL A 359 -13.98 15.09 -6.04
CA VAL A 359 -14.90 15.48 -7.12
C VAL A 359 -16.37 15.27 -6.72
N PHE A 360 -16.69 14.17 -6.05
CA PHE A 360 -18.06 13.93 -5.59
C PHE A 360 -18.45 14.81 -4.41
N ALA A 361 -17.52 15.19 -3.52
CA ALA A 361 -17.79 16.21 -2.50
C ALA A 361 -18.18 17.54 -3.15
N ASP A 362 -17.46 17.98 -4.19
CA ASP A 362 -17.81 19.19 -4.94
C ASP A 362 -19.19 19.09 -5.62
N LEU A 363 -19.55 17.91 -6.15
CA LEU A 363 -20.87 17.67 -6.74
C LEU A 363 -22.00 17.71 -5.71
N LEU A 364 -21.76 17.23 -4.49
CA LEU A 364 -22.75 17.25 -3.41
C LEU A 364 -23.09 18.67 -2.94
N GLU A 365 -22.18 19.63 -3.11
CA GLU A 365 -22.44 21.04 -2.82
C GLU A 365 -23.30 21.74 -3.89
N THR A 366 -23.58 21.09 -5.01
CA THR A 366 -24.43 21.68 -6.06
C THR A 366 -25.92 21.58 -5.73
N ARG A 367 -26.76 22.32 -6.47
CA ARG A 367 -28.23 22.23 -6.37
C ARG A 367 -28.76 20.81 -6.61
N ARG A 368 -28.00 19.95 -7.30
CA ARG A 368 -28.35 18.55 -7.58
C ARG A 368 -27.76 17.57 -6.56
N GLY A 369 -27.25 18.05 -5.42
CA GLY A 369 -26.57 17.24 -4.41
C GLY A 369 -27.39 16.06 -3.91
N LEU A 370 -28.72 16.18 -3.79
CA LEU A 370 -29.60 15.07 -3.40
C LEU A 370 -29.61 13.91 -4.41
N LEU A 371 -29.63 14.22 -5.71
CA LEU A 371 -29.56 13.21 -6.78
C LEU A 371 -28.18 12.54 -6.81
N VAL A 372 -27.13 13.32 -6.61
CA VAL A 372 -25.75 12.79 -6.54
C VAL A 372 -25.61 11.88 -5.32
N MET A 373 -26.15 12.28 -4.17
CA MET A 373 -26.14 11.48 -2.95
C MET A 373 -26.93 10.18 -3.12
N SER A 374 -28.14 10.23 -3.69
CA SER A 374 -28.93 9.02 -3.90
C SER A 374 -28.26 8.05 -4.88
N ALA A 375 -27.67 8.56 -5.97
CA ALA A 375 -26.90 7.75 -6.91
C ALA A 375 -25.66 7.12 -6.26
N LEU A 376 -24.90 7.90 -5.47
CA LEU A 376 -23.75 7.39 -4.72
C LEU A 376 -24.16 6.32 -3.72
N CYS A 377 -25.20 6.57 -2.92
CA CYS A 377 -25.72 5.60 -1.96
C CYS A 377 -26.17 4.32 -2.68
N GLY A 378 -26.91 4.43 -3.79
CA GLY A 378 -27.34 3.29 -4.59
C GLY A 378 -26.17 2.47 -5.14
N LEU A 379 -25.16 3.15 -5.70
CA LEU A 379 -23.96 2.50 -6.22
C LEU A 379 -23.16 1.79 -5.12
N LEU A 380 -23.02 2.42 -3.96
CA LEU A 380 -22.26 1.88 -2.84
C LEU A 380 -23.00 0.70 -2.19
N ILE A 381 -24.33 0.77 -2.06
CA ILE A 381 -25.15 -0.36 -1.60
C ILE A 381 -25.03 -1.52 -2.59
N ALA A 382 -25.09 -1.26 -3.90
CA ALA A 382 -24.89 -2.28 -4.91
C ALA A 382 -23.49 -2.90 -4.84
N SER A 383 -22.45 -2.08 -4.63
CA SER A 383 -21.07 -2.56 -4.44
C SER A 383 -20.91 -3.38 -3.17
N ALA A 384 -21.56 -2.97 -2.07
CA ALA A 384 -21.56 -3.71 -0.81
C ALA A 384 -22.26 -5.06 -0.97
N ALA A 385 -23.44 -5.08 -1.61
CA ALA A 385 -24.18 -6.31 -1.90
C ALA A 385 -23.37 -7.24 -2.82
N TRP A 386 -22.74 -6.69 -3.87
CA TRP A 386 -21.87 -7.45 -4.76
C TRP A 386 -20.70 -8.08 -4.00
N ASN A 387 -20.04 -7.33 -3.12
CA ASN A 387 -18.98 -7.87 -2.28
C ASN A 387 -19.49 -8.99 -1.38
N LEU A 388 -20.65 -8.82 -0.73
CA LEU A 388 -21.23 -9.87 0.11
C LEU A 388 -21.57 -11.13 -0.69
N VAL A 389 -22.08 -10.98 -1.92
CA VAL A 389 -22.35 -12.11 -2.82
C VAL A 389 -21.07 -12.79 -3.29
N ALA A 390 -20.05 -12.00 -3.68
CA ALA A 390 -18.74 -12.53 -4.08
C ALA A 390 -18.06 -13.28 -2.93
N LEU A 391 -18.12 -12.70 -1.74
CA LEU A 391 -17.71 -13.32 -0.49
C LEU A 391 -18.49 -14.63 -0.29
N ALA A 392 -19.82 -14.63 -0.30
CA ALA A 392 -20.65 -15.82 -0.09
C ALA A 392 -20.37 -16.93 -1.12
N ARG A 393 -20.11 -16.59 -2.39
CA ARG A 393 -19.70 -17.56 -3.41
C ARG A 393 -18.36 -18.22 -3.08
N ALA A 394 -17.41 -17.44 -2.56
CA ALA A 394 -16.13 -17.97 -2.08
C ALA A 394 -16.26 -18.85 -0.82
N ALA A 395 -17.42 -18.84 -0.14
CA ALA A 395 -17.69 -19.71 1.01
C ALA A 395 -18.38 -21.04 0.63
N GLY A 396 -18.96 -21.13 -0.57
CA GLY A 396 -19.72 -22.29 -1.04
C GLY A 396 -19.02 -23.13 -2.11
N GLN A 397 -17.82 -22.72 -2.53
CA GLN A 397 -16.87 -23.50 -3.33
C GLN A 397 -15.82 -24.04 -2.38
#